data_AF-B2ADZ5-F1
#
_entry.id   AF-B2ADZ5-F1
#
_cell.length_a   1.000
_cell.length_b   1.000
_cell.length_c   1.000
_cell.angle_alpha   90.00
_cell.angle_beta   90.00
_cell.angle_gamma   90.00
#
_symmetry.space_group_name_H-M   'P 1'
#
loop_
_entity.id
_entity.type
_entity.pdbx_description
1 polymer ?
#
loop_
_entity_poly.entity_id
_entity_poly.type
_entity_poly.pdbx_seq_one_letter_code
_entity_poly.pdbx_strand_id
1 'polypeptide(L)'
;MLHSFQGWRGRGFPGGLALMGGELGSDLFRVMIQGLYCISRVPHEQQHQKNYFLLSSSAKREVSRSHHIPLSLSTSSPHLTLPTTLTSPPSTSNHPPKMSLCKSCHQPLILQFEPDSEDESLAPPVDQPPIPDDLHLPCQCHFHWQCLLDLSSTVALTLNCPSCTTYLPSNPPTGSGSASGSSTNPFLPTSQAAQILTTYTNEGGVQENLNILPHLTEEAYLSANPQFRPAKALHTLASEGDTAGILELLADVDADEDITLSLPQLLCWQDPLNESKTAMHLALENEQEEVFWLLLWLESGVHTSVFPEQVVQSCEGVGLPRRGTVPQEEDVRFIKDGKGRTAGDLCRELGGAWGSYAEMLGMI
;
A
#
# COMPACT_ATOMS: atom_id res chain seq x y z
N MET A 1 -1.06 -65.06 22.00
CA MET A 1 -1.52 -66.20 21.19
C MET A 1 -1.01 -65.99 19.77
N LEU A 2 -0.14 -66.91 19.33
CA LEU A 2 0.23 -67.28 17.95
C LEU A 2 0.83 -66.17 17.06
N HIS A 3 2.16 -66.14 16.90
CA HIS A 3 2.96 -66.81 15.82
C HIS A 3 2.77 -66.15 14.43
N SER A 4 3.74 -66.01 13.51
CA SER A 4 5.21 -65.99 13.41
C SER A 4 5.53 -65.98 11.89
N PHE A 5 6.76 -65.61 11.49
CA PHE A 5 7.43 -65.84 10.19
C PHE A 5 6.90 -65.13 8.92
N GLN A 6 7.65 -64.17 8.34
CA GLN A 6 8.82 -64.30 7.44
C GLN A 6 8.52 -64.79 6.00
N GLY A 7 8.88 -63.92 5.04
CA GLY A 7 9.73 -64.29 3.90
C GLY A 7 9.05 -64.35 2.52
N TRP A 8 9.47 -63.47 1.59
CA TRP A 8 10.07 -63.93 0.33
C TRP A 8 10.70 -62.80 -0.51
N ARG A 9 11.84 -63.11 -1.13
CA ARG A 9 12.51 -62.37 -2.22
C ARG A 9 11.99 -62.85 -3.56
N GLY A 10 11.98 -62.00 -4.60
CA GLY A 10 12.02 -62.50 -5.98
C GLY A 10 11.73 -61.53 -7.14
N ARG A 11 12.80 -60.94 -7.69
CA ARG A 11 13.12 -60.66 -9.13
C ARG A 11 12.15 -59.92 -10.07
N GLY A 12 12.70 -58.91 -10.78
CA GLY A 12 12.70 -58.87 -12.27
C GLY A 12 12.01 -57.69 -12.98
N PHE A 13 12.80 -56.76 -13.53
CA PHE A 13 12.52 -55.76 -14.59
C PHE A 13 12.07 -56.40 -15.94
N PRO A 14 11.70 -55.69 -17.05
CA PRO A 14 11.70 -54.23 -17.34
C PRO A 14 10.44 -53.68 -18.08
N GLY A 15 10.39 -52.36 -18.35
CA GLY A 15 9.55 -51.83 -19.44
C GLY A 15 9.15 -50.37 -19.27
N GLY A 16 9.88 -49.46 -19.93
CA GLY A 16 9.54 -48.05 -19.99
C GLY A 16 8.37 -47.76 -20.93
N LEU A 17 7.64 -46.70 -20.63
CA LEU A 17 6.96 -45.87 -21.62
C LEU A 17 6.88 -44.45 -21.08
N ALA A 18 7.60 -43.59 -21.77
CA ALA A 18 7.58 -42.16 -21.59
C ALA A 18 6.18 -41.61 -21.92
N LEU A 19 5.67 -40.74 -21.06
CA LEU A 19 4.73 -39.70 -21.48
C LEU A 19 5.29 -38.36 -20.99
N MET A 20 5.74 -37.59 -21.98
CA MET A 20 6.01 -36.18 -21.87
C MET A 20 4.73 -35.43 -21.50
N GLY A 21 4.85 -34.46 -20.59
CA GLY A 21 3.78 -33.50 -20.32
C GLY A 21 4.11 -32.55 -19.17
N GLY A 22 4.71 -31.40 -19.50
CA GLY A 22 4.46 -30.15 -18.77
C GLY A 22 5.39 -29.71 -17.63
N GLU A 23 6.71 -29.86 -17.76
CA GLU A 23 7.69 -29.25 -16.83
C GLU A 23 8.04 -27.79 -17.20
N LEU A 24 7.05 -26.89 -17.24
CA LEU A 24 7.31 -25.44 -17.45
C LEU A 24 6.85 -24.55 -16.29
N GLY A 25 6.21 -25.09 -15.25
CA GLY A 25 5.81 -24.35 -14.05
C GLY A 25 6.65 -24.65 -12.79
N SER A 26 7.47 -25.69 -12.79
CA SER A 26 8.15 -26.21 -11.58
C SER A 26 9.53 -25.58 -11.29
N ASP A 27 10.19 -25.02 -12.30
CA ASP A 27 11.57 -24.53 -12.15
C ASP A 27 11.67 -23.08 -11.65
N LEU A 28 10.61 -22.27 -11.81
CA LEU A 28 10.53 -20.93 -11.22
C LEU A 28 10.34 -20.99 -9.69
N PHE A 29 9.59 -21.98 -9.20
CA PHE A 29 9.32 -22.14 -7.77
C PHE A 29 10.53 -22.65 -6.98
N ARG A 30 11.37 -23.49 -7.60
CA ARG A 30 12.64 -23.97 -7.00
C ARG A 30 13.70 -22.88 -6.87
N VAL A 31 13.72 -21.91 -7.78
CA VAL A 31 14.66 -20.78 -7.71
C VAL A 31 14.24 -19.77 -6.62
N MET A 32 12.95 -19.69 -6.26
CA MET A 32 12.49 -18.81 -5.18
C MET A 32 12.84 -19.31 -3.77
N ILE A 33 12.74 -20.61 -3.48
CA ILE A 33 13.12 -21.15 -2.15
C ILE A 33 14.61 -20.94 -1.85
N GLN A 34 15.47 -20.90 -2.87
CA GLN A 34 16.90 -20.59 -2.73
C GLN A 34 17.23 -19.09 -2.90
N GLY A 35 16.28 -18.31 -3.43
CA GLY A 35 16.34 -16.85 -3.65
C GLY A 35 15.82 -16.01 -2.47
N LEU A 36 15.35 -16.64 -1.39
CA LEU A 36 14.94 -16.00 -0.12
C LEU A 36 16.06 -15.21 0.60
N TYR A 37 17.24 -15.05 -0.01
CA TYR A 37 18.34 -14.22 0.48
C TYR A 37 18.88 -13.19 -0.52
N CYS A 38 18.35 -13.05 -1.75
CA CYS A 38 18.87 -12.07 -2.71
C CYS A 38 17.81 -11.55 -3.71
N ILE A 39 17.59 -10.23 -3.65
CA ILE A 39 17.09 -9.32 -4.71
C ILE A 39 15.56 -9.27 -4.86
N SER A 40 14.96 -8.31 -4.16
CA SER A 40 13.75 -7.61 -4.59
C SER A 40 14.04 -6.83 -5.87
N ARG A 41 13.34 -7.14 -6.96
CA ARG A 41 13.18 -6.23 -8.11
C ARG A 41 11.70 -5.98 -8.31
N VAL A 42 11.15 -5.12 -7.47
CA VAL A 42 9.86 -4.45 -7.70
C VAL A 42 10.17 -3.21 -8.55
N PRO A 43 9.33 -2.83 -9.52
CA PRO A 43 9.45 -1.52 -10.15
C PRO A 43 9.45 -0.42 -9.08
N HIS A 44 10.43 0.48 -9.21
CA HIS A 44 10.81 1.55 -8.27
C HIS A 44 9.68 2.51 -7.86
N GLU A 45 8.49 2.39 -8.46
CA GLU A 45 7.32 3.25 -8.27
C GLU A 45 6.54 2.93 -6.97
N GLN A 46 6.67 1.70 -6.43
CA GLN A 46 5.92 1.25 -5.23
C GLN A 46 6.77 1.07 -3.96
N GLN A 47 8.10 0.97 -4.09
CA GLN A 47 9.01 0.75 -2.96
C GLN A 47 8.95 1.87 -1.90
N HIS A 48 8.63 3.10 -2.32
CA HIS A 48 8.55 4.28 -1.43
C HIS A 48 7.27 4.30 -0.58
N GLN A 49 6.17 3.68 -1.04
CA GLN A 49 4.95 3.51 -0.22
C GLN A 49 5.17 2.47 0.89
N LYS A 50 5.97 1.43 0.64
CA LYS A 50 6.34 0.40 1.63
C LYS A 50 7.07 0.96 2.85
N ASN A 51 8.10 1.77 2.63
CA ASN A 51 8.92 2.31 3.72
C ASN A 51 8.16 3.34 4.56
N TYR A 52 7.30 4.16 3.96
CA TYR A 52 6.53 5.17 4.69
C TYR A 52 5.39 4.57 5.53
N PHE A 53 4.76 3.49 5.07
CA PHE A 53 3.67 2.85 5.82
C PHE A 53 4.19 2.23 7.14
N LEU A 54 5.31 1.51 7.09
CA LEU A 54 5.95 0.91 8.27
C LEU A 54 6.49 1.96 9.27
N LEU A 55 7.06 3.07 8.76
CA LEU A 55 7.58 4.15 9.60
C LEU A 55 6.47 4.99 10.28
N SER A 56 5.32 5.19 9.61
CA SER A 56 4.21 5.99 10.16
C SER A 56 3.53 5.33 11.37
N SER A 57 3.54 4.00 11.44
CA SER A 57 3.05 3.22 12.59
C SER A 57 3.97 3.33 13.81
N SER A 58 5.28 3.46 13.58
CA SER A 58 6.28 3.59 14.66
C SER A 58 6.40 5.02 15.17
N ALA A 59 6.41 6.04 14.29
CA ALA A 59 6.65 7.43 14.68
C ALA A 59 5.47 8.09 15.43
N LYS A 60 4.24 7.61 15.27
CA LYS A 60 3.07 8.15 15.99
C LYS A 60 3.01 7.72 17.47
N ARG A 61 3.83 6.75 17.91
CA ARG A 61 3.93 6.34 19.33
C ARG A 61 4.70 7.33 20.23
N GLU A 62 5.54 8.21 19.68
CA GLU A 62 6.43 9.06 20.50
C GLU A 62 5.94 10.50 20.75
N VAL A 63 4.97 11.03 19.98
CA VAL A 63 4.60 12.47 20.04
C VAL A 63 3.41 12.77 21.00
N SER A 64 2.96 11.82 21.82
CA SER A 64 1.86 12.04 22.79
C SER A 64 2.30 12.38 24.23
N ARG A 65 3.54 12.84 24.45
CA ARG A 65 3.96 13.39 25.76
C ARG A 65 4.64 14.75 25.61
N SER A 66 4.05 15.75 26.29
CA SER A 66 4.60 17.11 26.56
C SER A 66 4.43 18.13 25.41
N HIS A 67 3.88 19.34 25.54
CA HIS A 67 3.69 20.26 26.67
C HIS A 67 2.50 21.23 26.48
N HIS A 68 1.94 21.67 27.62
CA HIS A 68 1.06 22.83 27.79
C HIS A 68 1.83 24.18 27.77
N ILE A 69 1.38 25.16 26.95
CA ILE A 69 1.05 26.60 27.24
C ILE A 69 2.15 27.51 27.90
N PRO A 70 2.35 28.84 27.61
CA PRO A 70 1.35 29.87 27.18
C PRO A 70 1.75 30.93 26.13
N LEU A 71 0.68 31.63 25.71
CA LEU A 71 0.56 32.92 25.01
C LEU A 71 1.19 34.11 25.78
N SER A 72 1.74 35.08 25.02
CA SER A 72 1.84 36.48 25.47
C SER A 72 1.70 37.47 24.30
N LEU A 73 0.89 38.51 24.52
CA LEU A 73 0.54 39.60 23.61
C LEU A 73 1.57 40.75 23.55
N SER A 74 1.59 41.40 22.38
CA SER A 74 1.73 42.85 22.10
C SER A 74 3.00 43.63 22.47
N THR A 75 3.53 44.38 21.50
CA THR A 75 3.49 45.86 21.52
C THR A 75 3.92 46.47 20.18
N SER A 76 3.23 47.54 19.83
CA SER A 76 3.32 48.41 18.65
C SER A 76 4.16 49.66 18.92
N SER A 77 4.91 50.17 17.92
CA SER A 77 4.89 51.60 17.50
C SER A 77 6.05 52.02 16.55
N PRO A 78 5.94 53.17 15.84
CA PRO A 78 6.46 53.39 14.49
C PRO A 78 7.62 54.40 14.38
N HIS A 79 8.25 54.52 13.20
CA HIS A 79 8.91 55.77 12.77
C HIS A 79 8.92 55.95 11.25
N LEU A 80 8.74 57.20 10.83
CA LEU A 80 8.50 57.73 9.48
C LEU A 80 9.79 58.13 8.71
N THR A 81 9.72 57.99 7.36
CA THR A 81 10.27 58.84 6.25
C THR A 81 11.79 59.09 6.12
N LEU A 82 12.46 59.19 4.95
CA LEU A 82 12.19 59.70 3.58
C LEU A 82 13.26 59.12 2.58
N PRO A 83 13.21 59.43 1.26
CA PRO A 83 13.72 58.60 0.16
C PRO A 83 15.13 59.00 -0.35
N THR A 84 15.80 58.01 -0.94
CA THR A 84 16.98 58.26 -1.79
C THR A 84 16.87 57.44 -3.07
N THR A 85 16.56 58.12 -4.17
CA THR A 85 16.84 57.68 -5.54
C THR A 85 18.35 57.54 -5.73
N LEU A 86 18.82 56.47 -6.37
CA LEU A 86 19.90 56.47 -7.38
C LEU A 86 20.19 55.03 -7.87
N THR A 87 19.96 54.85 -9.17
CA THR A 87 20.83 54.16 -10.14
C THR A 87 21.14 52.67 -9.97
N SER A 88 20.48 51.87 -10.83
CA SER A 88 20.76 50.46 -11.11
C SER A 88 22.13 50.25 -11.78
N PRO A 89 22.91 49.25 -11.36
CA PRO A 89 23.89 48.58 -12.21
C PRO A 89 23.30 47.29 -12.82
N PRO A 90 23.81 46.81 -13.97
CA PRO A 90 23.34 45.58 -14.60
C PRO A 90 23.89 44.38 -13.83
N SER A 91 23.06 43.73 -13.03
CA SER A 91 23.40 42.49 -12.34
C SER A 91 23.19 41.32 -13.30
N THR A 92 24.29 40.76 -13.81
CA THR A 92 24.36 39.39 -14.30
C THR A 92 24.04 38.44 -13.13
N SER A 93 22.77 38.11 -12.94
CA SER A 93 22.39 37.14 -11.92
C SER A 93 22.71 35.73 -12.42
N ASN A 94 23.90 35.24 -12.06
CA ASN A 94 24.03 33.83 -11.70
C ASN A 94 23.28 33.66 -10.37
N HIS A 95 21.95 33.67 -10.43
CA HIS A 95 21.14 33.24 -9.30
C HIS A 95 21.25 31.71 -9.24
N PRO A 96 21.68 31.12 -8.11
CA PRO A 96 21.44 29.71 -7.90
C PRO A 96 19.94 29.44 -8.07
N PRO A 97 19.53 28.29 -8.64
CA PRO A 97 18.13 27.97 -8.83
C PRO A 97 17.41 28.19 -7.49
N LYS A 98 16.35 29.00 -7.52
CA LYS A 98 15.56 29.32 -6.35
C LYS A 98 14.87 28.02 -5.91
N MET A 99 15.51 27.28 -5.03
CA MET A 99 14.94 26.08 -4.43
C MET A 99 13.63 26.50 -3.77
N SER A 100 12.51 25.99 -4.27
CA SER A 100 11.22 26.12 -3.61
C SER A 100 11.33 25.54 -2.20
N LEU A 101 10.65 26.18 -1.24
CA LEU A 101 10.50 25.65 0.11
C LEU A 101 9.11 25.03 0.23
N CYS A 102 8.99 23.97 1.03
CA CYS A 102 7.71 23.36 1.34
C CYS A 102 6.79 24.39 2.00
N LYS A 103 5.56 24.52 1.50
CA LYS A 103 4.57 25.49 1.99
C LYS A 103 3.98 25.13 3.36
N SER A 104 4.22 23.92 3.86
CA SER A 104 3.79 23.48 5.19
C SER A 104 4.89 23.72 6.23
N CYS A 105 6.03 23.04 6.09
CA CYS A 105 7.12 23.07 7.10
C CYS A 105 8.18 24.15 6.84
N HIS A 106 8.15 24.83 5.69
CA HIS A 106 9.12 25.87 5.29
C HIS A 106 10.57 25.37 5.15
N GLN A 107 10.78 24.05 5.05
CA GLN A 107 12.09 23.43 4.81
C GLN A 107 12.34 23.21 3.31
N PRO A 108 13.62 23.02 2.91
CA PRO A 108 13.97 22.59 1.56
C PRO A 108 13.27 21.30 1.15
N LEU A 109 12.85 21.20 -0.11
CA LEU A 109 12.13 20.06 -0.70
C LEU A 109 13.07 18.89 -1.05
N ILE A 110 13.88 18.51 -0.07
CA ILE A 110 14.81 17.40 -0.14
C ILE A 110 14.69 16.60 1.14
N LEU A 111 14.86 15.28 1.06
CA LEU A 111 15.05 14.42 2.21
C LEU A 111 16.51 14.54 2.66
N GLN A 112 16.72 14.83 3.94
CA GLN A 112 18.04 14.85 4.55
C GLN A 112 18.31 13.48 5.17
N PHE A 113 19.47 12.90 4.88
CA PHE A 113 19.95 11.73 5.60
C PHE A 113 20.51 12.20 6.94
N GLU A 114 19.86 11.83 8.03
CA GLU A 114 20.51 11.89 9.33
C GLU A 114 21.50 10.71 9.40
N PRO A 115 22.76 10.95 9.80
CA PRO A 115 23.70 9.85 10.00
C PRO A 115 23.20 8.99 11.17
N ASP A 116 22.75 7.78 10.87
CA ASP A 116 22.41 6.75 11.86
C ASP A 116 23.69 6.26 12.55
N SER A 117 24.28 7.05 13.45
CA SER A 117 25.12 6.52 14.54
C SER A 117 25.69 7.62 15.44
N GLU A 118 25.75 7.30 16.73
CA GLU A 118 26.61 7.94 17.75
C GLU A 118 28.11 7.62 17.52
N ASP A 119 28.45 7.00 16.39
CA ASP A 119 29.78 6.61 15.99
C ASP A 119 30.29 7.61 14.94
N GLU A 120 30.97 8.67 15.40
CA GLU A 120 31.61 9.70 14.56
C GLU A 120 32.62 9.13 13.53
N SER A 121 32.88 7.81 13.50
CA SER A 121 33.77 7.17 12.54
C SER A 121 33.09 6.63 11.26
N LEU A 122 31.76 6.64 11.19
CA LEU A 122 30.97 6.24 10.01
C LEU A 122 30.15 7.42 9.47
N ALA A 123 30.81 8.55 9.20
CA ALA A 123 30.20 9.63 8.47
C ALA A 123 29.66 9.09 7.11
N PRO A 124 28.40 9.40 6.73
CA PRO A 124 27.90 9.04 5.42
C PRO A 124 28.83 9.64 4.35
N PRO A 125 29.02 8.96 3.20
CA PRO A 125 29.89 9.47 2.16
C PRO A 125 29.47 10.91 1.80
N VAL A 126 30.42 11.84 1.92
CA VAL A 126 30.25 13.30 1.79
C VAL A 126 29.65 13.73 0.42
N ASP A 127 29.52 12.80 -0.53
CA ASP A 127 29.08 13.03 -1.91
C ASP A 127 27.71 12.44 -2.27
N GLN A 128 26.88 12.03 -1.30
CA GLN A 128 25.51 11.61 -1.65
C GLN A 128 24.68 12.83 -2.09
N PRO A 129 24.11 12.83 -3.32
CA PRO A 129 23.25 13.90 -3.75
C PRO A 129 21.98 13.94 -2.88
N PRO A 130 21.46 15.13 -2.55
CA PRO A 130 20.22 15.23 -1.80
C PRO A 130 19.08 14.58 -2.60
N ILE A 131 18.26 13.75 -1.92
CA ILE A 131 17.10 13.14 -2.55
C ILE A 131 15.99 14.18 -2.62
N PRO A 132 15.44 14.48 -3.81
CA PRO A 132 14.31 15.40 -3.92
C PRO A 132 13.05 14.80 -3.29
N ASP A 133 12.23 15.66 -2.68
CA ASP A 133 10.87 15.37 -2.24
C ASP A 133 10.03 16.62 -2.52
N ASP A 134 9.73 16.83 -3.80
CA ASP A 134 9.01 17.99 -4.29
C ASP A 134 7.72 17.58 -4.99
N LEU A 135 6.60 17.76 -4.28
CA LEU A 135 5.25 17.63 -4.81
C LEU A 135 4.72 19.00 -5.23
N HIS A 136 4.63 19.20 -6.55
CA HIS A 136 4.23 20.44 -7.18
C HIS A 136 2.75 20.41 -7.60
N LEU A 137 1.95 21.30 -6.99
CA LEU A 137 0.52 21.44 -7.25
C LEU A 137 0.23 22.36 -8.46
N PRO A 138 -0.93 22.24 -9.14
CA PRO A 138 -1.34 23.11 -10.25
C PRO A 138 -1.30 24.62 -9.94
N CYS A 139 -1.50 24.98 -8.68
CA CYS A 139 -1.46 26.35 -8.19
C CYS A 139 -0.03 26.89 -7.97
N GLN A 140 1.01 26.17 -8.39
CA GLN A 140 2.43 26.49 -8.21
C GLN A 140 2.93 26.45 -6.76
N CYS A 141 2.16 25.86 -5.85
CA CYS A 141 2.63 25.57 -4.49
C CYS A 141 3.37 24.23 -4.46
N HIS A 142 4.40 24.17 -3.63
CA HIS A 142 5.25 22.99 -3.47
C HIS A 142 5.16 22.47 -2.03
N PHE A 143 5.15 21.17 -1.87
CA PHE A 143 5.09 20.49 -0.57
C PHE A 143 6.00 19.26 -0.59
N HIS A 144 6.51 18.85 0.58
CA HIS A 144 6.92 17.47 0.77
C HIS A 144 5.71 16.56 0.63
N TRP A 145 5.90 15.35 0.10
CA TRP A 145 4.84 14.35 -0.01
C TRP A 145 4.09 14.17 1.31
N GLN A 146 4.83 13.90 2.38
CA GLN A 146 4.25 13.67 3.71
C GLN A 146 3.55 14.92 4.25
N CYS A 147 4.14 16.11 4.06
CA CYS A 147 3.54 17.36 4.53
C CYS A 147 2.16 17.65 3.91
N LEU A 148 1.93 17.25 2.66
CA LEU A 148 0.61 17.38 2.04
C LEU A 148 -0.35 16.29 2.55
N LEU A 149 0.12 15.05 2.71
CA LEU A 149 -0.69 13.95 3.26
C LEU A 149 -1.14 14.21 4.70
N ASP A 150 -0.33 14.87 5.52
CA ASP A 150 -0.72 15.29 6.87
C ASP A 150 -1.88 16.31 6.85
N LEU A 151 -2.06 17.00 5.73
CA LEU A 151 -3.16 17.95 5.49
C LEU A 151 -4.33 17.32 4.71
N SER A 152 -4.28 16.01 4.46
CA SER A 152 -5.23 15.24 3.64
C SER A 152 -6.70 15.50 3.99
N SER A 153 -7.07 15.49 5.28
CA SER A 153 -8.46 15.71 5.69
C SER A 153 -9.00 17.06 5.22
N THR A 154 -8.18 18.12 5.19
CA THR A 154 -8.59 19.43 4.71
C THR A 154 -8.68 19.45 3.18
N VAL A 155 -7.67 18.91 2.51
CA VAL A 155 -7.59 18.95 1.04
C VAL A 155 -8.65 18.05 0.40
N ALA A 156 -8.87 16.85 0.91
CA ALA A 156 -9.88 15.92 0.39
C ALA A 156 -11.31 16.47 0.51
N LEU A 157 -11.60 17.23 1.58
CA LEU A 157 -12.93 17.82 1.80
C LEU A 157 -13.15 19.11 0.99
N THR A 158 -12.13 19.97 0.89
CA THR A 158 -12.27 21.31 0.27
C THR A 158 -11.86 21.35 -1.19
N LEU A 159 -11.03 20.40 -1.64
CA LEU A 159 -10.36 20.39 -2.93
C LEU A 159 -9.52 21.66 -3.20
N ASN A 160 -9.13 22.36 -2.14
CA ASN A 160 -8.35 23.59 -2.22
C ASN A 160 -6.91 23.37 -1.72
N CYS A 161 -5.98 24.15 -2.28
CA CYS A 161 -4.61 24.21 -1.77
C CYS A 161 -4.61 24.74 -0.33
N PRO A 162 -3.97 24.05 0.63
CA PRO A 162 -3.95 24.51 2.01
C PRO A 162 -3.10 25.77 2.22
N SER A 163 -2.21 26.10 1.27
CA SER A 163 -1.36 27.30 1.35
C SER A 163 -1.99 28.55 0.72
N CYS A 164 -2.53 28.43 -0.50
CA CYS A 164 -3.02 29.59 -1.26
C CYS A 164 -4.54 29.57 -1.51
N THR A 165 -5.25 28.54 -1.02
CA THR A 165 -6.71 28.36 -1.14
C THR A 165 -7.25 28.17 -2.57
N THR A 166 -6.37 28.13 -3.58
CA THR A 166 -6.76 27.85 -4.98
C THR A 166 -7.41 26.48 -5.10
N TYR A 167 -8.55 26.42 -5.79
CA TYR A 167 -9.21 25.17 -6.17
C TYR A 167 -8.32 24.35 -7.10
N LEU A 168 -8.04 23.10 -6.73
CA LEU A 168 -7.02 22.25 -7.34
C LEU A 168 -7.49 21.40 -8.54
N PRO A 169 -8.73 20.89 -8.59
CA PRO A 169 -9.13 19.97 -9.65
C PRO A 169 -9.06 20.56 -11.07
N SER A 170 -8.55 19.76 -12.01
CA SER A 170 -8.37 20.16 -13.42
C SER A 170 -9.67 20.12 -14.25
N ASN A 171 -10.66 19.34 -13.82
CA ASN A 171 -12.01 19.34 -14.38
C ASN A 171 -12.96 20.00 -13.36
N PRO A 172 -13.45 21.23 -13.60
CA PRO A 172 -14.52 21.78 -12.77
C PRO A 172 -15.76 20.88 -12.92
N PRO A 173 -16.55 20.65 -11.86
CA PRO A 173 -17.77 19.85 -11.95
C PRO A 173 -18.73 20.49 -12.97
N THR A 174 -18.78 19.92 -14.17
CA THR A 174 -19.72 20.32 -15.21
C THR A 174 -21.08 19.74 -14.89
N GLY A 175 -21.90 20.54 -14.19
CA GLY A 175 -23.35 20.36 -14.16
C GLY A 175 -23.88 19.54 -12.98
N SER A 176 -24.59 20.24 -12.10
CA SER A 176 -25.84 19.82 -11.44
C SER A 176 -26.32 18.39 -11.74
N GLY A 177 -25.72 17.40 -11.08
CA GLY A 177 -26.29 16.07 -10.87
C GLY A 177 -26.58 15.94 -9.38
N SER A 178 -27.85 15.97 -9.01
CA SER A 178 -28.28 15.76 -7.62
C SER A 178 -27.82 14.39 -7.13
N ALA A 179 -26.78 14.36 -6.29
CA ALA A 179 -26.42 13.17 -5.54
C ALA A 179 -27.43 12.97 -4.41
N SER A 180 -28.58 12.36 -4.73
CA SER A 180 -29.45 11.75 -3.74
C SER A 180 -28.93 10.33 -3.51
N GLY A 181 -28.03 10.19 -2.55
CA GLY A 181 -27.56 8.92 -2.03
C GLY A 181 -27.05 9.18 -0.63
N SER A 182 -27.82 8.79 0.39
CA SER A 182 -27.34 8.80 1.79
C SER A 182 -26.15 7.86 1.89
N SER A 183 -24.95 8.42 1.77
CA SER A 183 -23.73 7.82 2.25
C SER A 183 -23.31 8.60 3.49
N THR A 184 -23.19 7.91 4.62
CA THR A 184 -22.82 8.51 5.91
C THR A 184 -21.32 8.83 6.02
N ASN A 185 -20.55 8.64 4.93
CA ASN A 185 -19.11 8.85 4.90
C ASN A 185 -18.75 10.06 4.01
N PRO A 186 -18.23 11.16 4.58
CA PRO A 186 -17.88 12.37 3.83
C PRO A 186 -16.67 12.17 2.89
N PHE A 187 -15.97 11.04 3.01
CA PHE A 187 -14.80 10.68 2.21
C PHE A 187 -15.12 9.69 1.08
N LEU A 188 -16.36 9.20 0.97
CA LEU A 188 -16.75 8.40 -0.17
C LEU A 188 -16.79 9.30 -1.42
N PRO A 189 -16.02 9.00 -2.48
CA PRO A 189 -15.96 9.83 -3.67
C PRO A 189 -17.30 9.76 -4.40
N THR A 190 -18.22 10.66 -4.07
CA THR A 190 -19.45 10.93 -4.84
C THR A 190 -19.13 11.75 -6.10
N SER A 191 -17.85 11.83 -6.49
CA SER A 191 -17.42 12.52 -7.69
C SER A 191 -16.20 11.82 -8.29
N GLN A 192 -16.43 10.69 -8.95
CA GLN A 192 -15.44 9.99 -9.80
C GLN A 192 -14.87 10.88 -10.95
N ALA A 193 -15.21 12.17 -11.00
CA ALA A 193 -14.77 13.12 -12.03
C ALA A 193 -13.66 14.08 -11.58
N ALA A 194 -13.43 14.27 -10.28
CA ALA A 194 -12.41 15.20 -9.80
C ALA A 194 -11.02 14.55 -9.81
N GLN A 195 -10.03 15.27 -10.35
CA GLN A 195 -8.63 14.85 -10.36
C GLN A 195 -7.75 16.03 -9.99
N ILE A 196 -6.80 15.81 -9.09
CA ILE A 196 -5.77 16.79 -8.74
C ILE A 196 -4.47 16.30 -9.34
N LEU A 197 -4.14 16.80 -10.53
CA LEU A 197 -2.94 16.40 -11.26
C LEU A 197 -1.73 17.20 -10.77
N THR A 198 -0.69 16.51 -10.32
CA THR A 198 0.53 17.09 -9.74
C THR A 198 1.76 16.59 -10.48
N THR A 199 2.88 17.29 -10.30
CA THR A 199 4.20 16.77 -10.67
C THR A 199 4.94 16.42 -9.40
N TYR A 200 5.39 15.17 -9.26
CA TYR A 200 6.17 14.72 -8.12
C TYR A 200 7.60 14.42 -8.55
N THR A 201 8.58 15.00 -7.86
CA THR A 201 10.01 14.70 -8.09
C THR A 201 10.57 14.00 -6.86
N ASN A 202 11.04 12.77 -7.06
CA ASN A 202 11.62 11.93 -6.01
C ASN A 202 12.90 11.21 -6.49
N GLU A 203 13.42 10.27 -5.68
CA GLU A 203 14.58 9.43 -6.04
C GLU A 203 14.40 8.65 -7.35
N GLY A 204 13.17 8.29 -7.72
CA GLY A 204 12.83 7.58 -8.96
C GLY A 204 12.73 8.49 -10.19
N GLY A 205 12.87 9.80 -10.01
CA GLY A 205 12.79 10.80 -11.08
C GLY A 205 11.55 11.69 -10.98
N VAL A 206 11.10 12.18 -12.12
CA VAL A 206 9.94 13.07 -12.22
C VAL A 206 8.73 12.28 -12.69
N GLN A 207 7.67 12.29 -11.89
CA GLN A 207 6.36 11.73 -12.22
C GLN A 207 5.39 12.89 -12.53
N GLU A 208 5.12 13.10 -13.81
CA GLU A 208 4.17 14.10 -14.27
C GLU A 208 2.72 13.56 -14.23
N ASN A 209 1.75 14.47 -14.10
CA ASN A 209 0.32 14.16 -14.12
C ASN A 209 -0.14 13.13 -13.08
N LEU A 210 0.57 13.02 -11.95
CA LEU A 210 0.17 12.18 -10.83
C LEU A 210 -1.16 12.69 -10.26
N ASN A 211 -2.19 11.86 -10.26
CA ASN A 211 -3.43 12.19 -9.57
C ASN A 211 -3.27 11.95 -8.06
N ILE A 212 -3.04 13.00 -7.27
CA ILE A 212 -2.80 12.89 -5.83
C ILE A 212 -4.09 12.70 -5.00
N LEU A 213 -5.26 12.99 -5.58
CA LEU A 213 -6.53 12.98 -4.84
C LEU A 213 -6.89 11.62 -4.22
N PRO A 214 -6.68 10.47 -4.88
CA PRO A 214 -6.90 9.16 -4.26
C PRO A 214 -6.06 8.97 -2.99
N HIS A 215 -4.77 9.34 -3.01
CA HIS A 215 -3.89 9.24 -1.85
C HIS A 215 -4.33 10.15 -0.70
N LEU A 216 -4.78 11.37 -1.00
CA LEU A 216 -5.32 12.28 0.01
C LEU A 216 -6.64 11.78 0.58
N THR A 217 -7.50 11.21 -0.25
CA THR A 217 -8.80 10.67 0.20
C THR A 217 -8.59 9.47 1.11
N GLU A 218 -7.65 8.61 0.75
CA GLU A 218 -7.25 7.45 1.54
C GLU A 218 -6.65 7.85 2.89
N GLU A 219 -5.64 8.72 2.92
CA GLU A 219 -5.02 9.13 4.19
C GLU A 219 -5.99 9.91 5.08
N ALA A 220 -6.92 10.68 4.49
CA ALA A 220 -7.98 11.33 5.24
C ALA A 220 -8.94 10.31 5.88
N TYR A 221 -9.31 9.26 5.14
CA TYR A 221 -10.16 8.18 5.65
C TYR A 221 -9.47 7.38 6.77
N LEU A 222 -8.19 7.01 6.58
CA LEU A 222 -7.42 6.26 7.57
C LEU A 222 -7.02 7.10 8.79
N SER A 223 -6.93 8.42 8.64
CA SER A 223 -6.80 9.33 9.79
C SER A 223 -8.06 9.36 10.63
N ALA A 224 -9.24 9.29 10.00
CA ALA A 224 -10.52 9.19 10.70
C ALA A 224 -10.82 7.77 11.23
N ASN A 225 -10.21 6.74 10.63
CA ASN A 225 -10.43 5.32 10.96
C ASN A 225 -9.10 4.56 11.08
N PRO A 226 -8.28 4.87 12.12
CA PRO A 226 -6.95 4.29 12.26
C PRO A 226 -6.96 2.76 12.35
N GLN A 227 -8.03 2.16 12.87
CA GLN A 227 -8.19 0.72 12.99
C GLN A 227 -8.18 -0.04 11.65
N PHE A 228 -8.47 0.63 10.53
CA PHE A 228 -8.45 -0.01 9.20
C PHE A 228 -7.08 0.08 8.51
N ARG A 229 -6.07 0.70 9.13
CA ARG A 229 -4.72 0.75 8.55
C ARG A 229 -4.14 -0.64 8.25
N PRO A 230 -4.21 -1.63 9.16
CA PRO A 230 -3.75 -3.00 8.84
C PRO A 230 -4.50 -3.59 7.64
N ALA A 231 -5.81 -3.37 7.52
CA ALA A 231 -6.59 -3.90 6.41
C ALA A 231 -6.17 -3.27 5.07
N LYS A 232 -5.85 -1.97 5.08
CA LYS A 232 -5.33 -1.29 3.91
C LYS A 232 -3.91 -1.74 3.55
N ALA A 233 -3.06 -1.99 4.54
CA ALA A 233 -1.74 -2.57 4.36
C ALA A 233 -1.83 -3.94 3.66
N LEU A 234 -2.71 -4.80 4.16
CA LEU A 234 -2.98 -6.12 3.59
C LEU A 234 -3.40 -6.01 2.11
N HIS A 235 -4.24 -5.05 1.76
CA HIS A 235 -4.66 -4.81 0.37
C HIS A 235 -3.50 -4.43 -0.54
N THR A 236 -2.60 -3.54 -0.08
CA THR A 236 -1.39 -3.17 -0.83
C THR A 236 -0.49 -4.37 -1.02
N LEU A 237 -0.14 -5.07 0.06
CA LEU A 237 0.72 -6.26 0.01
C LEU A 237 0.12 -7.36 -0.89
N ALA A 238 -1.20 -7.53 -0.86
CA ALA A 238 -1.90 -8.48 -1.69
C ALA A 238 -1.85 -8.11 -3.19
N SER A 239 -1.95 -6.83 -3.52
CA SER A 239 -1.82 -6.36 -4.91
C SER A 239 -0.41 -6.52 -5.47
N GLU A 240 0.60 -6.46 -4.60
CA GLU A 240 2.02 -6.55 -4.97
C GLU A 240 2.57 -7.98 -4.97
N GLY A 241 1.84 -8.95 -4.42
CA GLY A 241 2.31 -10.33 -4.29
C GLY A 241 3.21 -10.58 -3.07
N ASP A 242 3.24 -9.65 -2.10
CA ASP A 242 4.19 -9.68 -0.98
C ASP A 242 3.71 -10.60 0.15
N THR A 243 3.83 -11.92 -0.07
CA THR A 243 3.39 -12.93 0.91
C THR A 243 4.12 -12.82 2.24
N ALA A 244 5.42 -12.51 2.25
CA ALA A 244 6.19 -12.35 3.47
C ALA A 244 5.67 -11.18 4.32
N GLY A 245 5.45 -10.03 3.69
CA GLY A 245 4.87 -8.87 4.36
C GLY A 245 3.45 -9.12 4.87
N ILE A 246 2.64 -9.92 4.16
CA ILE A 246 1.33 -10.35 4.66
C ILE A 246 1.51 -11.13 5.97
N LEU A 247 2.38 -12.14 5.99
CA LEU A 247 2.57 -12.97 7.18
C LEU A 247 3.09 -12.18 8.38
N GLU A 248 4.02 -11.25 8.15
CA GLU A 248 4.50 -10.32 9.18
C GLU A 248 3.36 -9.46 9.73
N LEU A 249 2.57 -8.86 8.86
CA LEU A 249 1.40 -8.06 9.25
C LEU A 249 0.38 -8.87 10.06
N LEU A 250 0.11 -10.12 9.66
CA LEU A 250 -0.82 -10.97 10.40
C LEU A 250 -0.29 -11.35 11.79
N ALA A 251 1.02 -11.59 11.91
CA ALA A 251 1.66 -11.87 13.20
C ALA A 251 1.61 -10.64 14.13
N ASP A 252 1.84 -9.45 13.59
CA ASP A 252 1.72 -8.19 14.35
C ASP A 252 0.29 -7.96 14.83
N VAL A 253 -0.71 -8.24 13.99
CA VAL A 253 -2.14 -8.12 14.35
C VAL A 253 -2.55 -9.11 15.43
N ASP A 254 -2.01 -10.33 15.42
CA ASP A 254 -2.29 -11.34 16.45
C ASP A 254 -1.60 -11.03 17.79
N ALA A 255 -0.43 -10.37 17.74
CA ALA A 255 0.37 -10.03 18.91
C ALA A 255 -0.04 -8.71 19.60
N ASP A 256 -0.57 -7.74 18.85
CA ASP A 256 -0.90 -6.40 19.37
C ASP A 256 -2.37 -6.31 19.80
N GLU A 257 -2.60 -6.32 21.12
CA GLU A 257 -3.95 -6.22 21.72
C GLU A 257 -4.64 -4.86 21.44
N ASP A 258 -3.92 -3.83 21.02
CA ASP A 258 -4.50 -2.52 20.68
C ASP A 258 -5.14 -2.52 19.28
N ILE A 259 -4.89 -3.56 18.46
CA ILE A 259 -5.50 -3.70 17.13
C ILE A 259 -6.92 -4.24 17.28
N THR A 260 -7.92 -3.43 16.89
CA THR A 260 -9.33 -3.75 17.14
C THR A 260 -9.94 -4.75 16.15
N LEU A 261 -9.28 -5.02 15.03
CA LEU A 261 -9.78 -5.95 14.01
C LEU A 261 -9.35 -7.37 14.33
N SER A 262 -10.30 -8.30 14.38
CA SER A 262 -9.95 -9.71 14.42
C SER A 262 -9.37 -10.18 13.07
N LEU A 263 -8.60 -11.27 13.09
CA LEU A 263 -7.99 -11.82 11.88
C LEU A 263 -9.00 -12.12 10.75
N PRO A 264 -10.18 -12.74 11.01
CA PRO A 264 -11.19 -12.91 9.97
C PRO A 264 -11.77 -11.59 9.45
N GLN A 265 -11.97 -10.60 10.33
CA GLN A 265 -12.44 -9.28 9.92
C GLN A 265 -11.42 -8.56 9.04
N LEU A 266 -10.13 -8.70 9.34
CA LEU A 266 -9.03 -8.13 8.57
C LEU A 266 -8.98 -8.72 7.15
N LEU A 267 -8.97 -10.04 7.05
CA LEU A 267 -8.82 -10.76 5.79
C LEU A 267 -10.05 -10.63 4.87
N CYS A 268 -11.23 -10.44 5.46
CA CYS A 268 -12.49 -10.20 4.74
C CYS A 268 -12.84 -8.73 4.58
N TRP A 269 -11.98 -7.81 5.04
CA TRP A 269 -12.28 -6.37 5.00
C TRP A 269 -12.44 -5.87 3.56
N GLN A 270 -13.51 -5.11 3.35
CA GLN A 270 -13.88 -4.51 2.06
C GLN A 270 -13.52 -3.02 2.06
N ASP A 271 -12.73 -2.58 1.07
CA ASP A 271 -12.29 -1.20 1.00
C ASP A 271 -13.41 -0.29 0.45
N PRO A 272 -13.99 0.61 1.28
CA PRO A 272 -15.07 1.49 0.82
C PRO A 272 -14.60 2.50 -0.24
N LEU A 273 -13.30 2.78 -0.34
CA LEU A 273 -12.73 3.70 -1.32
C LEU A 273 -12.38 3.00 -2.65
N ASN A 274 -12.29 1.67 -2.65
CA ASN A 274 -11.92 0.88 -3.82
C ASN A 274 -13.01 -0.13 -4.18
N GLU A 275 -14.21 0.39 -4.43
CA GLU A 275 -15.37 -0.42 -4.86
C GLU A 275 -15.64 -1.63 -3.95
N SER A 276 -15.44 -1.52 -2.63
CA SER A 276 -15.66 -2.63 -1.69
C SER A 276 -14.90 -3.93 -2.02
N LYS A 277 -13.77 -3.82 -2.72
CA LYS A 277 -12.89 -4.98 -3.00
C LYS A 277 -12.25 -5.49 -1.70
N THR A 278 -11.97 -6.79 -1.66
CA THR A 278 -11.14 -7.41 -0.61
C THR A 278 -9.72 -7.65 -1.13
N ALA A 279 -8.80 -8.02 -0.24
CA ALA A 279 -7.45 -8.43 -0.62
C ALA A 279 -7.45 -9.55 -1.68
N MET A 280 -8.42 -10.46 -1.63
CA MET A 280 -8.59 -11.53 -2.62
C MET A 280 -8.91 -10.98 -4.03
N HIS A 281 -9.79 -9.98 -4.12
CA HIS A 281 -10.11 -9.34 -5.39
C HIS A 281 -8.87 -8.66 -5.98
N LEU A 282 -8.07 -8.00 -5.13
CA LEU A 282 -6.84 -7.32 -5.56
C LEU A 282 -5.75 -8.31 -5.99
N ALA A 283 -5.59 -9.43 -5.29
CA ALA A 283 -4.68 -10.48 -5.68
C ALA A 283 -5.04 -11.03 -7.08
N LEU A 284 -6.33 -11.26 -7.35
CA LEU A 284 -6.80 -11.73 -8.66
C LEU A 284 -6.59 -10.68 -9.77
N GLU A 285 -6.97 -9.43 -9.54
CA GLU A 285 -6.83 -8.36 -10.54
C GLU A 285 -5.37 -8.06 -10.91
N ASN A 286 -4.42 -8.37 -10.02
CA ASN A 286 -2.99 -8.22 -10.25
C ASN A 286 -2.29 -9.56 -10.54
N GLU A 287 -3.05 -10.64 -10.77
CA GLU A 287 -2.54 -11.97 -11.11
C GLU A 287 -1.54 -12.56 -10.08
N GLN A 288 -1.72 -12.23 -8.80
CA GLN A 288 -0.86 -12.65 -7.69
C GLN A 288 -1.28 -14.02 -7.15
N GLU A 289 -0.79 -15.08 -7.79
CA GLU A 289 -1.18 -16.47 -7.51
C GLU A 289 -0.81 -16.93 -6.10
N GLU A 290 0.39 -16.63 -5.60
CA GLU A 290 0.77 -17.06 -4.25
C GLU A 290 -0.10 -16.42 -3.16
N VAL A 291 -0.44 -15.15 -3.33
CA VAL A 291 -1.34 -14.43 -2.41
C VAL A 291 -2.75 -15.02 -2.48
N PHE A 292 -3.25 -15.33 -3.68
CA PHE A 292 -4.55 -15.98 -3.85
C PHE A 292 -4.63 -17.29 -3.04
N TRP A 293 -3.62 -18.16 -3.17
CA TRP A 293 -3.56 -19.41 -2.42
C TRP A 293 -3.41 -19.21 -0.91
N LEU A 294 -2.60 -18.23 -0.49
CA LEU A 294 -2.42 -17.88 0.92
C LEU A 294 -3.75 -17.40 1.54
N LEU A 295 -4.47 -16.50 0.89
CA LEU A 295 -5.74 -15.99 1.39
C LEU A 295 -6.81 -17.08 1.46
N LEU A 296 -6.85 -18.01 0.48
CA LEU A 296 -7.71 -19.19 0.56
C LEU A 296 -7.33 -20.10 1.72
N TRP A 297 -6.03 -20.32 1.97
CA TRP A 297 -5.56 -21.13 3.08
C TRP A 297 -6.02 -20.56 4.42
N LEU A 298 -5.97 -19.24 4.58
CA LEU A 298 -6.32 -18.58 5.82
C LEU A 298 -7.85 -18.52 6.05
N GLU A 299 -8.63 -18.16 5.02
CA GLU A 299 -10.04 -17.73 5.20
C GLU A 299 -11.05 -18.37 4.24
N SER A 300 -10.74 -19.55 3.71
CA SER A 300 -11.75 -20.37 3.03
C SER A 300 -12.13 -21.60 3.82
N GLY A 301 -13.30 -22.17 3.53
CA GLY A 301 -13.72 -23.51 3.98
C GLY A 301 -13.26 -24.65 3.06
N VAL A 302 -12.33 -24.41 2.13
CA VAL A 302 -11.89 -25.40 1.13
C VAL A 302 -11.12 -26.55 1.78
N HIS A 303 -11.37 -27.79 1.35
CA HIS A 303 -10.63 -28.93 1.88
C HIS A 303 -9.15 -28.91 1.45
N THR A 304 -8.24 -29.26 2.37
CA THR A 304 -6.78 -29.26 2.15
C THR A 304 -6.35 -30.06 0.92
N SER A 305 -7.08 -31.12 0.55
CA SER A 305 -6.76 -31.94 -0.63
C SER A 305 -6.90 -31.22 -1.98
N VAL A 306 -7.54 -30.05 -2.00
CA VAL A 306 -7.72 -29.24 -3.21
C VAL A 306 -6.53 -28.31 -3.42
N PHE A 307 -5.75 -28.03 -2.38
CA PHE A 307 -4.60 -27.15 -2.46
C PHE A 307 -3.42 -27.85 -3.13
N PRO A 308 -2.61 -27.12 -3.94
CA PRO A 308 -1.35 -27.64 -4.43
C PRO A 308 -0.44 -28.08 -3.27
N GLU A 309 0.24 -29.21 -3.42
CA GLU A 309 1.08 -29.79 -2.36
C GLU A 309 2.14 -28.80 -1.86
N GLN A 310 2.69 -27.99 -2.76
CA GLN A 310 3.69 -26.96 -2.45
C GLN A 310 3.12 -25.87 -1.53
N VAL A 311 1.86 -25.47 -1.73
CA VAL A 311 1.18 -24.49 -0.87
C VAL A 311 0.99 -25.07 0.52
N VAL A 312 0.52 -26.33 0.61
CA VAL A 312 0.33 -27.04 1.88
C VAL A 312 1.65 -27.11 2.66
N GLN A 313 2.72 -27.60 2.03
CA GLN A 313 4.04 -27.72 2.66
C GLN A 313 4.59 -26.37 3.14
N SER A 314 4.38 -25.30 2.34
CA SER A 314 4.84 -23.96 2.70
C SER A 314 4.07 -23.40 3.90
N CYS A 315 2.73 -23.54 3.90
CA CYS A 315 1.90 -23.08 5.01
C CYS A 315 2.20 -23.84 6.30
N GLU A 316 2.34 -25.17 6.22
CA GLU A 316 2.70 -26.00 7.38
C GLU A 316 4.12 -25.70 7.89
N GLY A 317 5.07 -25.47 6.98
CA GLY A 317 6.46 -25.14 7.32
C GLY A 317 6.60 -23.82 8.08
N VAL A 318 5.74 -22.85 7.80
CA VAL A 318 5.66 -21.56 8.52
C VAL A 318 4.74 -21.63 9.74
N GLY A 319 4.03 -22.75 9.93
CA GLY A 319 3.12 -22.94 11.07
C GLY A 319 1.80 -22.15 10.94
N LEU A 320 1.37 -21.83 9.72
CA LEU A 320 0.15 -21.06 9.51
C LEU A 320 -1.09 -21.89 9.87
N PRO A 321 -2.00 -21.36 10.70
CA PRO A 321 -3.20 -22.07 11.08
C PRO A 321 -4.12 -22.22 9.87
N ARG A 322 -4.71 -23.41 9.71
CA ARG A 322 -5.79 -23.66 8.76
C ARG A 322 -7.13 -23.46 9.47
N ARG A 323 -7.96 -22.51 9.03
CA ARG A 323 -9.36 -22.47 9.48
C ARG A 323 -10.10 -23.71 8.95
N GLY A 324 -10.79 -24.41 9.84
CA GLY A 324 -11.56 -25.61 9.48
C GLY A 324 -12.83 -25.25 8.70
N THR A 325 -13.97 -25.32 9.37
CA THR A 325 -15.24 -24.93 8.76
C THR A 325 -15.46 -23.42 8.93
N VAL A 326 -15.51 -22.71 7.80
CA VAL A 326 -15.82 -21.28 7.75
C VAL A 326 -17.27 -21.12 7.26
N PRO A 327 -18.13 -20.33 7.95
CA PRO A 327 -19.45 -19.99 7.43
C PRO A 327 -19.34 -19.33 6.06
N GLN A 328 -20.30 -19.58 5.16
CA GLN A 328 -20.24 -19.04 3.79
C GLN A 328 -20.13 -17.50 3.75
N GLU A 329 -20.72 -16.82 4.73
CA GLU A 329 -20.69 -15.34 4.85
C GLU A 329 -19.31 -14.79 5.22
N GLU A 330 -18.47 -15.60 5.87
CA GLU A 330 -17.09 -15.27 6.24
C GLU A 330 -16.06 -15.86 5.27
N ASP A 331 -16.49 -16.70 4.33
CA ASP A 331 -15.58 -17.34 3.39
C ASP A 331 -15.24 -16.37 2.26
N VAL A 332 -13.95 -16.04 2.18
CA VAL A 332 -13.40 -15.03 1.27
C VAL A 332 -13.76 -15.26 -0.20
N ARG A 333 -14.09 -16.50 -0.59
CA ARG A 333 -14.49 -16.86 -1.96
C ARG A 333 -15.81 -16.24 -2.38
N PHE A 334 -16.73 -16.04 -1.45
CA PHE A 334 -18.11 -15.65 -1.73
C PHE A 334 -18.41 -14.17 -1.43
N ILE A 335 -17.43 -13.43 -0.91
CA ILE A 335 -17.54 -12.00 -0.70
C ILE A 335 -17.62 -11.30 -2.06
N LYS A 336 -18.54 -10.35 -2.18
CA LYS A 336 -18.78 -9.60 -3.42
C LYS A 336 -18.18 -8.21 -3.35
N ASP A 337 -17.50 -7.80 -4.42
CA ASP A 337 -17.12 -6.41 -4.61
C ASP A 337 -18.34 -5.51 -4.85
N GLY A 338 -18.10 -4.21 -4.98
CA GLY A 338 -19.10 -3.18 -5.22
C GLY A 338 -19.76 -3.26 -6.60
N LYS A 339 -19.22 -4.08 -7.52
CA LYS A 339 -19.84 -4.45 -8.81
C LYS A 339 -20.68 -5.73 -8.68
N GLY A 340 -20.73 -6.35 -7.50
CA GLY A 340 -21.45 -7.58 -7.22
C GLY A 340 -20.72 -8.85 -7.68
N ARG A 341 -19.44 -8.74 -8.07
CA ARG A 341 -18.61 -9.86 -8.51
C ARG A 341 -17.97 -10.55 -7.31
N THR A 342 -17.92 -11.86 -7.34
CA THR A 342 -17.14 -12.69 -6.40
C THR A 342 -15.74 -12.96 -6.94
N ALA A 343 -14.87 -13.53 -6.11
CA ALA A 343 -13.58 -14.06 -6.56
C ALA A 343 -13.75 -15.12 -7.68
N GLY A 344 -14.83 -15.91 -7.66
CA GLY A 344 -15.13 -16.90 -8.70
C GLY A 344 -15.50 -16.27 -10.04
N ASP A 345 -16.23 -15.15 -10.00
CA ASP A 345 -16.57 -14.37 -11.20
C ASP A 345 -15.29 -13.76 -11.83
N LEU A 346 -14.40 -13.20 -11.00
CA LEU A 346 -13.10 -12.67 -11.46
C LEU A 346 -12.22 -13.74 -12.10
N CYS A 347 -12.09 -14.91 -11.46
CA CYS A 347 -11.33 -16.03 -12.02
C CYS A 347 -11.87 -16.45 -13.41
N ARG A 348 -13.19 -16.42 -13.60
CA ARG A 348 -13.83 -16.73 -14.89
C ARG A 348 -13.53 -15.66 -15.94
N GLU A 349 -13.53 -14.39 -15.56
CA GLU A 349 -13.17 -13.26 -16.43
C GLU A 349 -11.71 -13.35 -16.90
N LEU A 350 -10.78 -13.71 -16.00
CA LEU A 350 -9.36 -13.90 -16.31
C LEU A 350 -9.12 -15.13 -17.20
N GLY A 351 -9.88 -16.20 -16.98
CA GLY A 351 -9.74 -17.46 -17.74
C GLY A 351 -8.42 -18.19 -17.47
N GLY A 352 -8.02 -19.08 -18.38
CA GLY A 352 -6.77 -19.84 -18.24
C GLY A 352 -6.72 -20.68 -16.96
N ALA A 353 -5.59 -20.59 -16.24
CA ALA A 353 -5.41 -21.29 -14.96
C ALA A 353 -6.43 -20.82 -13.89
N TRP A 354 -6.74 -19.51 -13.85
CA TRP A 354 -7.71 -18.95 -12.92
C TRP A 354 -9.10 -19.55 -13.10
N GLY A 355 -9.55 -19.72 -14.34
CA GLY A 355 -10.81 -20.38 -14.66
C GLY A 355 -10.85 -21.83 -14.14
N SER A 356 -9.76 -22.58 -14.33
CA SER A 356 -9.64 -23.95 -13.80
C SER A 356 -9.64 -23.99 -12.26
N TYR A 357 -9.03 -23.00 -11.60
CA TYR A 357 -9.07 -22.89 -10.14
C TYR A 357 -10.49 -22.64 -9.63
N ALA A 358 -11.26 -21.77 -10.29
CA ALA A 358 -12.65 -21.51 -9.90
C ALA A 358 -13.52 -22.77 -9.95
N GLU A 359 -13.39 -23.58 -11.02
CA GLU A 359 -14.10 -24.86 -11.14
C GLU A 359 -13.68 -25.84 -10.04
N MET A 360 -12.36 -25.99 -9.84
CA MET A 360 -11.79 -26.91 -8.85
C MET A 360 -12.22 -26.57 -7.42
N LEU A 361 -12.25 -25.27 -7.09
CA LEU A 361 -12.57 -24.74 -5.76
C LEU A 361 -14.08 -24.61 -5.52
N GLY A 362 -14.92 -24.98 -6.49
CA GLY A 362 -16.38 -24.86 -6.39
C GLY A 362 -16.84 -23.42 -6.19
N MET A 363 -16.13 -22.46 -6.80
CA MET A 363 -16.44 -21.03 -6.71
C MET A 363 -17.48 -20.59 -7.74
N ILE A 364 -17.76 -21.45 -8.73
CA ILE A 364 -18.65 -21.17 -9.87
C ILE A 364 -19.60 -22.31 -10.19
#